data_AF-A0A8D0BD76-F1
#
_entry.id   AF-A0A8D0BD76-F1
#
_cell.length_a   1.000
_cell.length_b   1.000
_cell.length_c   1.000
_cell.angle_alpha   90.00
_cell.angle_beta   90.00
_cell.angle_gamma   90.00
#
_symmetry.space_group_name_H-M   'P 1'
#
loop_
_entity.id
_entity.type
_entity.pdbx_description
1 polymer ?
#
loop_
_entity_poly.entity_id
_entity_poly.type
_entity_poly.pdbx_seq_one_letter_code
_entity_poly.pdbx_strand_id
1 'polypeptide(L)'
;MAAVGSVLRCGFRGAVAFSQQQRAWSSGSGADQLGELGKGAGKGGGGGGSVREAGGAFGKREAALEERYFRQKERDQLAQLKKHHEDEIYHHKKEIERLQKEIERRKSKIKQFQDDD
;
A
#
# COMPACT_ATOMS: atom_id res chain seq x y z
N MET A 1 2.74 -69.29 -12.02
CA MET A 1 1.94 -68.77 -13.16
C MET A 1 1.21 -67.54 -12.63
N ALA A 2 1.34 -66.29 -13.12
CA ALA A 2 1.86 -65.72 -14.37
C ALA A 2 2.59 -64.37 -14.08
N ALA A 3 3.75 -64.13 -14.73
CA ALA A 3 4.05 -63.03 -15.68
C ALA A 3 3.77 -61.58 -15.18
N VAL A 4 4.75 -60.75 -14.81
CA VAL A 4 5.73 -59.99 -15.63
C VAL A 4 5.08 -58.94 -16.57
N GLY A 5 5.43 -57.65 -16.41
CA GLY A 5 5.57 -56.72 -17.54
C GLY A 5 4.94 -55.31 -17.48
N SER A 6 5.72 -54.33 -17.00
CA SER A 6 6.03 -53.01 -17.62
C SER A 6 4.97 -52.10 -18.31
N VAL A 7 4.83 -50.89 -17.73
CA VAL A 7 4.90 -49.51 -18.32
C VAL A 7 4.17 -49.18 -19.63
N LEU A 8 3.28 -48.18 -19.56
CA LEU A 8 3.16 -47.12 -20.58
C LEU A 8 2.89 -45.76 -19.92
N ARG A 9 3.71 -44.78 -20.33
CA ARG A 9 3.78 -43.37 -19.90
C ARG A 9 2.63 -42.53 -20.47
N CYS A 10 2.59 -41.28 -20.00
CA CYS A 10 1.98 -40.05 -20.55
C CYS A 10 0.51 -39.78 -20.14
N GLY A 11 0.09 -38.60 -19.70
CA GLY A 11 0.78 -37.33 -19.51
C GLY A 11 -0.01 -36.34 -18.63
N PHE A 12 0.74 -35.40 -18.07
CA PHE A 12 0.29 -34.20 -17.36
C PHE A 12 -0.69 -33.36 -18.22
N ARG A 13 -1.79 -32.90 -17.63
CA ARG A 13 -2.38 -31.56 -17.87
C ARG A 13 -3.45 -31.27 -16.82
N GLY A 14 -3.06 -30.50 -15.81
CA GLY A 14 -3.97 -29.90 -14.85
C GLY A 14 -4.81 -28.79 -15.48
N ALA A 15 -6.02 -28.61 -14.97
CA ALA A 15 -6.79 -27.38 -15.05
C ALA A 15 -7.65 -27.29 -13.79
N VAL A 16 -7.12 -26.64 -12.75
CA VAL A 16 -7.92 -26.18 -11.61
C VAL A 16 -8.68 -24.94 -12.08
N ALA A 17 -9.98 -25.10 -12.34
CA ALA A 17 -10.87 -23.99 -12.67
C ALA A 17 -11.17 -23.19 -11.39
N PHE A 18 -10.38 -22.16 -11.12
CA PHE A 18 -10.66 -21.14 -10.12
C PHE A 18 -11.35 -19.96 -10.82
N SER A 19 -12.67 -20.06 -11.04
CA SER A 19 -13.48 -18.93 -11.51
C SER A 19 -13.71 -17.97 -10.34
N GLN A 20 -12.72 -17.10 -10.14
CA GLN A 20 -12.75 -16.01 -9.19
C GLN A 20 -13.83 -14.99 -9.56
N GLN A 21 -14.80 -14.87 -8.66
CA GLN A 21 -15.86 -13.89 -8.67
C GLN A 21 -15.31 -12.46 -8.77
N GLN A 22 -15.51 -11.82 -9.92
CA GLN A 22 -15.31 -10.37 -10.09
C GLN A 22 -16.46 -9.63 -9.39
N ARG A 23 -16.22 -9.11 -8.19
CA ARG A 23 -17.08 -8.08 -7.60
C ARG A 23 -16.82 -6.77 -8.35
N ALA A 24 -17.76 -6.40 -9.20
CA ALA A 24 -17.87 -5.04 -9.73
C ALA A 24 -17.99 -4.05 -8.57
N TRP A 25 -17.07 -3.09 -8.47
CA TRP A 25 -17.27 -1.89 -7.67
C TRP A 25 -17.97 -0.87 -8.56
N SER A 26 -19.28 -0.73 -8.33
CA SER A 26 -20.09 0.32 -8.93
C SER A 26 -19.57 1.68 -8.48
N SER A 27 -18.99 2.43 -9.41
CA SER A 27 -18.70 3.85 -9.28
C SER A 27 -20.03 4.62 -9.38
N GLY A 28 -20.67 4.88 -8.25
CA GLY A 28 -21.91 5.64 -8.17
C GLY A 28 -21.72 6.98 -7.45
N SER A 29 -21.68 8.05 -8.24
CA SER A 29 -22.26 9.37 -7.94
C SER A 29 -21.80 10.09 -6.66
N GLY A 30 -20.71 10.87 -6.78
CA GLY A 30 -20.29 11.86 -5.78
C GLY A 30 -20.22 13.30 -6.30
N ALA A 31 -20.84 13.61 -7.45
CA ALA A 31 -20.68 14.90 -8.13
C ALA A 31 -21.63 16.01 -7.63
N ASP A 32 -22.72 15.68 -6.94
CA ASP A 32 -23.75 16.67 -6.56
C ASP A 32 -23.63 17.24 -5.13
N GLN A 33 -22.51 17.01 -4.44
CA GLN A 33 -22.24 17.58 -3.10
C GLN A 33 -21.04 18.53 -3.06
N LEU A 34 -20.68 19.13 -4.20
CA LEU A 34 -19.77 20.27 -4.22
C LEU A 34 -20.56 21.52 -3.79
N GLY A 35 -20.73 21.67 -2.48
CA GLY A 35 -21.21 22.93 -1.88
C GLY A 35 -20.36 24.09 -2.39
N GLU A 36 -21.05 25.16 -2.79
CA GLU A 36 -20.50 26.41 -3.28
C GLU A 36 -19.37 26.90 -2.36
N LEU A 37 -18.13 26.98 -2.88
CA LEU A 37 -16.96 27.44 -2.16
C LEU A 37 -17.23 28.84 -1.57
N GLY A 38 -17.45 28.91 -0.26
CA GLY A 38 -17.75 30.15 0.46
C GLY A 38 -19.06 30.16 1.25
N LYS A 39 -19.87 29.09 1.24
CA LYS A 39 -20.92 28.90 2.27
C LYS A 39 -20.30 28.18 3.47
N GLY A 40 -20.24 28.87 4.60
CA GLY A 40 -19.56 28.46 5.84
C GLY A 40 -20.07 27.20 6.56
N ALA A 41 -20.65 26.23 5.85
CA ALA A 41 -21.16 24.98 6.41
C ALA A 41 -21.00 23.80 5.44
N GLY A 42 -19.80 23.61 4.85
CA GLY A 42 -19.53 22.54 3.90
C GLY A 42 -18.14 21.90 4.07
N LYS A 43 -18.10 20.57 4.01
CA LYS A 43 -16.97 19.61 3.91
C LYS A 43 -15.57 20.13 4.29
N GLY A 44 -15.44 20.75 5.45
CA GLY A 44 -14.16 21.27 5.94
C GLY A 44 -14.33 22.38 6.96
N GLY A 45 -14.74 22.02 8.18
CA GLY A 45 -14.69 22.92 9.34
C GLY A 45 -15.94 23.77 9.54
N GLY A 46 -16.53 23.67 10.74
CA GLY A 46 -17.69 24.44 11.15
C GLY A 46 -17.44 25.95 11.12
N GLY A 47 -18.54 26.71 10.98
CA GLY A 47 -18.60 28.16 10.78
C GLY A 47 -17.50 28.94 11.49
N GLY A 48 -16.40 29.21 10.77
CA GLY A 48 -15.22 29.90 11.26
C GLY A 48 -15.48 31.40 11.38
N GLY A 49 -16.30 31.81 12.34
CA GLY A 49 -16.54 33.20 12.71
C GLY A 49 -17.29 34.04 11.67
N SER A 50 -17.73 35.23 12.10
CA SER A 50 -18.55 36.16 11.31
C SER A 50 -17.93 36.57 9.97
N VAL A 51 -16.60 36.50 9.82
CA VAL A 51 -15.88 36.87 8.59
C VAL A 51 -16.05 35.82 7.48
N ARG A 52 -16.08 34.53 7.83
CA ARG A 52 -16.28 33.44 6.84
C ARG A 52 -17.76 33.21 6.55
N GLU A 53 -18.61 33.34 7.56
CA GLU A 53 -20.07 33.25 7.36
C GLU A 53 -20.61 34.40 6.49
N ALA A 54 -20.03 35.61 6.61
CA ALA A 54 -20.45 36.75 5.79
C ALA A 54 -20.14 36.57 4.29
N GLY A 55 -19.35 35.58 3.88
CA GLY A 55 -19.16 35.22 2.46
C GLY A 55 -18.52 36.30 1.57
N GLY A 56 -17.93 37.34 2.16
CA GLY A 56 -17.31 38.46 1.45
C GLY A 56 -15.98 38.10 0.76
N ALA A 57 -15.44 39.03 -0.03
CA ALA A 57 -14.19 38.83 -0.79
C ALA A 57 -12.99 38.45 0.11
N PHE A 58 -12.93 38.99 1.33
CA PHE A 58 -11.91 38.65 2.33
C PHE A 58 -12.09 37.22 2.89
N GLY A 59 -13.32 36.81 3.23
CA GLY A 59 -13.59 35.45 3.70
C GLY A 59 -13.29 34.37 2.65
N LYS A 60 -13.55 34.65 1.36
CA LYS A 60 -13.16 33.76 0.25
C LYS A 60 -11.64 33.63 0.09
N ARG A 61 -10.90 34.73 0.27
CA ARG A 61 -9.43 34.73 0.21
C ARG A 61 -8.82 33.96 1.37
N GLU A 62 -9.34 34.15 2.58
CA GLU A 62 -8.88 33.44 3.78
C GLU A 62 -9.13 31.93 3.69
N ALA A 63 -10.33 31.52 3.26
CA ALA A 63 -10.65 30.11 3.04
C ALA A 63 -9.69 29.43 2.04
N ALA A 64 -9.35 30.12 0.94
CA ALA A 64 -8.42 29.58 -0.06
C ALA A 64 -6.98 29.45 0.47
N LEU A 65 -6.53 30.38 1.32
CA LEU A 65 -5.20 30.31 1.94
C LEU A 65 -5.10 29.16 2.93
N GLU A 66 -6.14 28.97 3.74
CA GLU A 66 -6.18 27.88 4.71
C GLU A 66 -6.27 26.52 4.03
N GLU A 67 -7.11 26.39 3.00
CA GLU A 67 -7.19 25.16 2.21
C GLU A 67 -5.83 24.79 1.60
N ARG A 68 -5.07 25.79 1.11
CA ARG A 68 -3.69 25.55 0.63
C ARG A 68 -2.76 25.10 1.75
N TYR A 69 -2.83 25.75 2.91
CA TYR A 69 -1.99 25.41 4.06
C TYR A 69 -2.26 23.98 4.54
N PHE A 70 -3.52 23.60 4.73
CA PHE A 70 -3.90 22.26 5.17
C PHE A 70 -3.51 21.20 4.13
N ARG A 71 -3.76 21.45 2.84
CA ARG A 71 -3.30 20.53 1.78
C ARG A 71 -1.79 20.35 1.78
N GLN A 72 -1.02 21.40 2.04
CA GLN A 72 0.43 21.28 2.13
C GLN A 72 0.84 20.46 3.36
N LYS A 73 0.23 20.71 4.52
CA LYS A 73 0.48 19.93 5.74
C LYS A 73 0.12 18.46 5.60
N GLU A 74 -1.01 18.14 4.98
CA GLU A 74 -1.40 16.75 4.68
C GLU A 74 -0.39 16.07 3.77
N ARG A 75 0.08 16.76 2.71
CA ARG A 75 1.13 16.23 1.83
C ARG A 75 2.43 15.99 2.59
N ASP A 76 2.84 16.92 3.44
CA ASP A 76 4.07 16.79 4.23
C ASP A 76 4.00 15.61 5.20
N GLN A 77 2.87 15.44 5.89
CA GLN A 77 2.64 14.30 6.79
C GLN A 77 2.67 12.97 6.03
N LEU A 78 1.99 12.89 4.88
CA LEU A 78 2.02 11.70 4.04
C LEU A 78 3.42 11.40 3.50
N ALA A 79 4.18 12.43 3.14
CA ALA A 79 5.56 12.28 2.70
C ALA A 79 6.47 11.78 3.82
N GLN A 80 6.30 12.28 5.04
CA GLN A 80 7.04 11.80 6.22
C GLN A 80 6.73 10.34 6.52
N LEU A 81 5.46 9.95 6.47
CA LEU A 81 5.05 8.56 6.70
C LEU A 81 5.62 7.61 5.64
N LYS A 82 5.61 8.02 4.36
CA LYS A 82 6.23 7.25 3.28
C LYS A 82 7.73 7.08 3.49
N LYS A 83 8.45 8.16 3.81
CA LYS A 83 9.89 8.11 4.09
C LYS A 83 10.21 7.18 5.26
N HIS A 84 9.45 7.27 6.34
CA HIS A 84 9.62 6.38 7.49
C HIS A 84 9.52 4.91 7.09
N HIS A 85 8.50 4.55 6.31
CA HIS A 85 8.35 3.17 5.82
C HIS A 85 9.45 2.75 4.84
N GLU A 86 9.94 3.66 4.00
CA GLU A 86 11.09 3.40 3.13
C GLU A 86 12.37 3.10 3.95
N ASP A 87 12.61 3.87 5.01
CA ASP A 87 13.73 3.68 5.92
C ASP A 87 13.63 2.35 6.69
N GLU A 88 12.44 1.99 7.18
CA GLU A 88 12.17 0.69 7.83
C GLU A 88 12.43 -0.49 6.88
N ILE A 89 11.94 -0.39 5.64
CA ILE A 89 12.19 -1.41 4.60
C ILE A 89 13.68 -1.54 4.35
N TYR A 90 14.41 -0.44 4.27
CA TYR A 90 15.86 -0.45 4.06
C TYR A 90 16.61 -1.10 5.23
N HIS A 91 16.21 -0.77 6.47
CA HIS A 91 16.77 -1.39 7.67
C HIS A 91 16.59 -2.91 7.66
N HIS A 92 15.35 -3.37 7.41
CA HIS A 92 15.06 -4.80 7.38
C HIS A 92 15.78 -5.52 6.23
N LYS A 93 15.95 -4.89 5.06
CA LYS A 93 16.77 -5.46 3.98
C LYS A 93 18.21 -5.69 4.42
N LYS A 94 18.82 -4.74 5.14
CA LYS A 94 20.18 -4.91 5.69
C LYS A 94 20.26 -6.04 6.71
N GLU A 95 19.27 -6.15 7.59
CA GLU A 95 19.21 -7.23 8.58
C GLU A 95 19.10 -8.60 7.91
N ILE A 96 18.25 -8.73 6.88
CA ILE A 96 18.12 -9.95 6.08
C ILE A 96 19.45 -10.31 5.43
N GLU A 97 20.14 -9.35 4.81
CA GLU A 97 21.44 -9.59 4.16
C GLU A 97 22.48 -10.09 5.18
N ARG A 98 22.52 -9.50 6.37
CA ARG A 98 23.40 -9.94 7.45
C ARG A 98 23.09 -11.38 7.86
N LEU A 99 21.82 -11.71 8.09
CA LEU A 99 21.40 -13.06 8.48
C LEU A 99 21.68 -14.08 7.37
N GLN A 100 21.52 -13.72 6.10
CA GLN A 100 21.87 -14.58 4.97
C GLN A 100 23.36 -14.93 4.98
N LYS A 101 24.25 -13.96 5.21
CA LYS A 101 25.69 -14.21 5.34
C LYS A 101 26.01 -15.14 6.52
N GLU A 102 25.31 -15.01 7.64
CA GLU A 102 25.47 -15.92 8.79
C GLU A 102 25.01 -17.35 8.45
N ILE A 103 23.90 -17.49 7.74
CA ILE A 103 23.40 -18.79 7.26
C ILE A 103 24.41 -19.43 6.30
N GLU A 104 24.94 -18.67 5.35
CA GLU A 104 25.96 -19.16 4.40
C GLU A 104 27.22 -19.65 5.12
N ARG A 105 27.74 -18.86 6.07
CA ARG A 105 28.88 -19.28 6.89
C ARG A 105 28.61 -20.59 7.62
N ARG A 106 27.42 -20.77 8.19
CA ARG A 106 27.04 -22.04 8.87
C ARG A 106 26.92 -23.20 7.88
N LYS A 107 26.33 -22.96 6.70
CA LYS A 107 26.26 -23.97 5.63
C LYS A 107 27.65 -24.42 5.18
N SER A 108 28.60 -23.50 4.99
CA SER A 108 29.98 -23.85 4.65
C SER A 108 30.66 -24.69 5.72
N LYS A 109 30.47 -24.37 7.01
CA LYS A 109 31.00 -25.18 8.12
C LYS A 109 30.43 -26.60 8.15
N ILE A 110 29.12 -26.73 7.94
CA ILE A 110 28.47 -28.05 7.87
C ILE A 110 29.05 -28.86 6.71
N LYS A 111 29.25 -28.23 5.55
CA LYS A 111 29.85 -28.90 4.40
C LYS A 111 31.29 -29.38 4.69
N GLN A 112 32.10 -28.54 5.33
CA GLN A 112 33.46 -28.94 5.75
C GLN A 112 33.42 -30.19 6.65
N PHE A 113 32.55 -30.22 7.65
CA PHE A 113 32.42 -31.39 8.52
C PHE A 113 31.87 -32.64 7.80
N GLN A 114 31.14 -32.49 6.69
CA GLN A 114 30.66 -33.64 5.89
C GLN A 114 31.73 -34.20 4.95
N ASP A 115 32.65 -33.36 4.47
CA ASP A 115 33.72 -33.78 3.56
C ASP A 115 34.91 -34.43 4.32
N ASP A 116 34.99 -34.24 5.65
CA ASP A 116 36.03 -34.78 6.54
C ASP A 116 35.71 -36.17 7.14
N ASP A 117 34.48 -36.69 6.95
CA ASP A 117 34.02 -38.04 7.36
C ASP A 117 34.03 -39.05 6.20
#